data_AF-A0A833D0S6-F1
#
_entry.id   AF-A0A833D0S6-F1
#
_cell.length_a   1.000
_cell.length_b   1.000
_cell.length_c   1.000
_cell.angle_alpha   90.00
_cell.angle_beta   90.00
_cell.angle_gamma   90.00
#
_symmetry.space_group_name_H-M   'P 1'
#
loop_
_entity.id
_entity.type
_entity.pdbx_description
1 polymer ?
#
loop_
_entity_poly.entity_id
_entity_poly.type
_entity_poly.pdbx_seq_one_letter_code
_entity_poly.pdbx_strand_id
1 'polypeptide(L)'
;MLKLARLNHSSSSTAHLNIDFKRLPQHIAIVMDGNGRWAKQRKLQRLLGHHRGVDAVKRTVDGVLELGVPYLTLYTFSTENWRRPEEEVTGLMRLLDHTIRSNLDDFHAKGIRLKILGERDRLSSELLDLMDRAIEKTKNNKKLTLSIALNYGGRTEIVE
;
A
#
# COMPACT_ATOMS: atom_id res chain seq x y z
N MET A 1 -2.40 26.12 1.47
CA MET A 1 -1.10 26.41 0.84
C MET A 1 -0.03 26.46 1.93
N LEU A 2 0.43 25.30 2.41
CA LEU A 2 1.54 25.21 3.37
C LEU A 2 2.84 25.10 2.58
N LYS A 3 3.61 26.19 2.58
CA LYS A 3 4.97 26.26 2.04
C LYS A 3 5.87 25.33 2.85
N LEU A 4 6.33 24.25 2.24
CA LEU A 4 7.56 23.58 2.66
C LEU A 4 8.69 24.59 2.48
N ALA A 5 9.10 25.21 3.59
CA ALA A 5 10.43 25.77 3.69
C ALA A 5 11.40 24.65 3.33
N ARG A 6 12.32 24.93 2.40
CA ARG A 6 13.53 24.13 2.21
C ARG A 6 14.10 23.89 3.61
N LEU A 7 14.18 22.62 4.00
CA LEU A 7 14.75 22.16 5.26
C LEU A 7 16.24 22.51 5.27
N ASN A 8 16.54 23.77 5.60
CA ASN A 8 17.80 24.14 6.18
C ASN A 8 17.79 23.69 7.64
N HIS A 9 18.93 23.18 8.05
CA HIS A 9 19.24 22.56 9.32
C HIS A 9 18.55 23.17 10.56
N SER A 10 18.13 22.26 11.45
CA SER A 10 17.82 22.41 12.88
C SER A 10 16.35 22.48 13.32
N SER A 11 16.05 21.54 14.23
CA SER A 11 14.94 21.44 15.19
C SER A 11 13.52 21.11 14.70
N SER A 12 13.17 19.82 14.72
CA SER A 12 12.20 19.24 15.67
C SER A 12 11.87 17.78 15.29
N SER A 13 11.99 16.88 16.27
CA SER A 13 11.68 15.43 16.33
C SER A 13 12.41 14.39 15.45
N THR A 14 13.15 14.74 14.39
CA THR A 14 13.93 13.76 13.57
C THR A 14 15.44 13.74 13.84
N ALA A 15 15.90 14.42 14.90
CA ALA A 15 17.31 14.75 15.18
C ALA A 15 18.29 13.56 15.40
N HIS A 16 17.87 12.30 15.28
CA HIS A 16 18.72 11.12 15.49
C HIS A 16 18.91 10.23 14.27
N LEU A 17 18.23 10.51 13.17
CA LEU A 17 18.37 9.72 11.94
C LEU A 17 19.42 10.38 11.06
N ASN A 18 20.65 9.83 11.06
CA ASN A 18 21.72 10.22 10.16
C ASN A 18 21.41 9.71 8.73
N ILE A 19 20.34 10.23 8.12
CA ILE A 19 19.87 9.86 6.78
C ILE A 19 20.46 10.84 5.77
N ASP A 20 21.23 10.32 4.83
CA ASP A 20 21.64 11.08 3.65
C ASP A 20 20.50 11.13 2.63
N PHE A 21 19.75 12.23 2.61
CA PHE A 21 18.63 12.44 1.69
C PHE A 21 19.02 12.38 0.20
N LYS A 22 20.31 12.56 -0.14
CA LYS A 22 20.80 12.42 -1.52
C LYS A 22 20.92 10.96 -1.97
N ARG A 23 20.91 10.02 -1.02
CA ARG A 23 21.04 8.57 -1.26
C ARG A 23 19.75 7.82 -1.00
N LEU A 24 18.61 8.51 -0.89
CA LEU A 24 17.33 7.84 -0.72
C LEU A 24 17.02 6.94 -1.93
N PRO A 25 16.43 5.76 -1.69
CA PRO A 25 15.97 4.91 -2.78
C PRO A 25 14.88 5.64 -3.56
N GLN A 26 14.90 5.47 -4.88
CA GLN A 26 13.81 5.98 -5.73
C GLN A 26 12.55 5.12 -5.57
N HIS A 27 12.71 3.85 -5.22
CA HIS A 27 11.61 2.90 -5.12
C HIS A 27 11.82 1.98 -3.92
N ILE A 28 10.78 1.88 -3.09
CA ILE A 28 10.70 0.92 -1.98
C ILE A 28 9.63 -0.11 -2.31
N ALA A 29 9.96 -1.40 -2.18
CA ALA A 29 8.99 -2.49 -2.25
C ALA A 29 8.90 -3.19 -0.89
N ILE A 30 7.68 -3.44 -0.41
CA ILE A 30 7.43 -4.01 0.92
C ILE A 30 6.55 -5.26 0.78
N VAL A 31 7.04 -6.36 1.35
CA VAL A 31 6.22 -7.54 1.61
C VAL A 31 5.59 -7.40 2.99
N MET A 32 4.26 -7.25 3.02
CA MET A 32 3.51 -6.94 4.25
C MET A 32 3.18 -8.20 5.06
N ASP A 33 4.22 -8.94 5.45
CA ASP A 33 4.11 -10.19 6.20
C ASP A 33 3.92 -9.95 7.71
N GLY A 34 3.44 -10.98 8.43
CA GLY A 34 3.37 -11.02 9.88
C GLY A 34 1.97 -10.82 10.47
N ASN A 35 1.00 -10.32 9.69
CA ASN A 35 -0.37 -10.02 10.16
C ASN A 35 -1.03 -11.21 10.87
N GLY A 36 -1.03 -12.39 10.25
CA GLY A 36 -1.61 -13.60 10.85
C GLY A 36 -0.85 -14.10 12.08
N ARG A 37 0.48 -13.95 12.12
CA ARG A 37 1.31 -14.30 13.30
C ARG A 37 1.04 -13.36 14.47
N TRP A 38 0.93 -12.06 14.19
CA TRP A 38 0.61 -11.03 15.18
C TRP A 38 -0.76 -11.30 15.85
N ALA A 39 -1.77 -11.69 15.06
CA ALA A 39 -3.09 -12.06 15.58
C ALA A 39 -3.03 -13.34 16.42
N LYS A 40 -2.34 -14.38 15.94
CA LYS A 40 -2.20 -15.65 16.65
C LYS A 40 -1.55 -15.48 18.03
N GLN A 41 -0.49 -14.67 18.13
CA GLN A 41 0.18 -14.38 19.41
C GLN A 41 -0.76 -13.72 20.45
N ARG A 42 -1.83 -13.08 20.00
CA ARG A 42 -2.83 -12.40 20.83
C ARG A 42 -4.12 -13.20 20.99
N LYS A 43 -4.16 -14.45 20.52
CA LYS A 43 -5.36 -15.31 20.50
C LYS A 43 -6.53 -14.66 19.74
N LEU A 44 -6.23 -13.90 18.69
CA LEU A 44 -7.19 -13.22 17.83
C LEU A 44 -7.35 -13.95 16.49
N GLN A 45 -8.49 -13.72 15.82
CA GLN A 45 -8.69 -14.14 14.44
C GLN A 45 -7.67 -13.46 13.51
N ARG A 46 -7.20 -14.20 12.48
CA ARG A 46 -6.19 -13.71 11.53
C ARG A 46 -6.59 -12.41 10.83
N LEU A 47 -7.88 -12.27 10.49
CA LEU A 47 -8.43 -11.08 9.84
C LEU A 47 -8.18 -9.80 10.66
N LEU A 48 -8.25 -9.86 12.01
CA LEU A 48 -7.93 -8.71 12.87
C LEU A 48 -6.46 -8.29 12.76
N GLY A 49 -5.55 -9.23 12.51
CA GLY A 49 -4.17 -8.92 12.18
C GLY A 49 -4.04 -8.15 10.88
N HIS A 50 -4.84 -8.48 9.87
CA HIS A 50 -4.86 -7.76 8.60
C HIS A 50 -5.43 -6.34 8.74
N HIS A 51 -6.46 -6.14 9.58
CA HIS A 51 -6.93 -4.79 9.92
C HIS A 51 -5.80 -3.94 10.53
N ARG A 52 -5.00 -4.50 11.44
CA ARG A 52 -3.80 -3.81 11.96
C ARG A 52 -2.72 -3.59 10.91
N GLY A 53 -2.62 -4.50 9.93
CA GLY A 53 -1.80 -4.31 8.75
C GLY A 53 -2.18 -3.06 7.96
N VAL A 54 -3.48 -2.77 7.80
CA VAL A 54 -3.96 -1.55 7.13
C VAL A 54 -3.49 -0.29 7.86
N ASP A 55 -3.57 -0.25 9.19
CA ASP A 55 -3.05 0.88 9.98
C ASP A 55 -1.53 1.07 9.79
N ALA A 56 -0.78 -0.03 9.69
CA ALA A 56 0.65 0.02 9.43
C ALA A 56 0.98 0.52 8.02
N VAL A 57 0.18 0.11 7.02
CA VAL A 57 0.30 0.60 5.64
C VAL A 57 0.10 2.10 5.58
N LYS A 58 -0.95 2.64 6.21
CA LYS A 58 -1.22 4.09 6.22
C LYS A 58 -0.02 4.89 6.75
N ARG A 59 0.50 4.50 7.92
CA ARG A 59 1.70 5.13 8.50
C ARG A 59 2.92 5.02 7.59
N THR A 60 3.07 3.90 6.89
CA THR A 60 4.18 3.69 5.96
C THR A 60 4.06 4.59 4.74
N VAL A 61 2.87 4.70 4.15
CA VAL A 61 2.59 5.59 3.01
C VAL A 61 2.88 7.04 3.38
N ASP A 62 2.41 7.47 4.55
CA ASP A 62 2.66 8.84 5.04
C ASP A 62 4.16 9.10 5.25
N GLY A 63 4.89 8.18 5.87
CA GLY A 63 6.34 8.31 6.05
C GLY A 63 7.12 8.32 4.74
N VAL A 64 6.75 7.48 3.77
CA VAL A 64 7.38 7.48 2.42
C VAL A 64 7.11 8.79 1.68
N LEU A 65 5.90 9.33 1.80
CA LEU A 65 5.52 10.61 1.22
C LEU A 65 6.32 11.76 1.85
N GLU A 66 6.50 11.76 3.17
CA GLU A 66 7.32 12.73 3.91
C GLU A 66 8.80 12.67 3.52
N LEU A 67 9.35 11.47 3.29
CA LEU A 67 10.70 11.27 2.81
C LEU A 67 10.90 11.71 1.34
N GLY A 68 9.81 11.93 0.59
CA GLY A 68 9.87 12.31 -0.82
C GLY A 68 10.30 11.18 -1.76
N VAL A 69 10.11 9.92 -1.36
CA VAL A 69 10.40 8.77 -2.20
C VAL A 69 9.30 8.63 -3.27
N PRO A 70 9.64 8.59 -4.57
CA PRO A 70 8.64 8.69 -5.63
C PRO A 70 7.84 7.41 -5.91
N TYR A 71 8.35 6.23 -5.52
CA TYR A 71 7.66 4.96 -5.78
C TYR A 71 7.61 4.08 -4.52
N LEU A 72 6.42 3.55 -4.24
CA LEU A 72 6.17 2.54 -3.22
C LEU A 72 5.38 1.39 -3.82
N THR A 73 5.83 0.16 -3.62
CA THR A 73 5.08 -1.05 -3.98
C THR A 73 4.78 -1.87 -2.74
N LEU A 74 3.50 -2.22 -2.58
CA LEU A 74 3.02 -3.04 -1.47
C LEU A 74 2.56 -4.39 -2.01
N TYR A 75 3.18 -5.47 -1.54
CA TYR A 75 2.75 -6.82 -1.89
C TYR A 75 1.56 -7.21 -1.03
N THR A 76 0.36 -7.14 -1.61
CA THR A 76 -0.91 -7.21 -0.89
C THR A 76 -1.52 -8.60 -0.93
N PHE A 77 -1.53 -9.25 -2.09
CA PHE A 77 -2.06 -10.60 -2.24
C PHE A 77 -1.33 -11.31 -3.38
N SER A 78 -0.88 -12.54 -3.14
CA SER A 78 -0.19 -13.39 -4.13
C SER A 78 -1.15 -14.39 -4.78
N THR A 79 -0.80 -14.91 -5.94
CA THR A 79 -1.54 -16.01 -6.60
C THR A 79 -1.58 -17.27 -5.70
N GLU A 80 -0.56 -17.50 -4.88
CA GLU A 80 -0.56 -18.61 -3.91
C GLU A 80 -1.52 -18.40 -2.74
N ASN A 81 -1.95 -17.16 -2.47
CA ASN A 81 -2.88 -16.89 -1.37
C ASN A 81 -4.31 -17.37 -1.64
N TRP A 82 -4.64 -17.73 -2.88
CA TRP A 82 -5.89 -18.43 -3.20
C TRP A 82 -5.99 -19.81 -2.56
N ARG A 83 -4.88 -20.40 -2.09
CA ARG A 83 -4.87 -21.69 -1.37
C ARG A 83 -5.28 -21.59 0.11
N ARG A 84 -5.55 -20.37 0.61
CA ARG A 84 -6.02 -20.15 1.99
C ARG A 84 -7.50 -20.51 2.13
N PRO A 85 -8.02 -20.67 3.37
CA PRO A 85 -9.45 -20.88 3.57
C PRO A 85 -10.29 -19.78 2.91
N GLU A 86 -11.40 -20.18 2.27
CA GLU A 86 -12.28 -19.29 1.49
C GLU A 86 -12.79 -18.09 2.31
N GLU A 87 -13.14 -18.31 3.57
CA GLU A 87 -13.55 -17.25 4.49
C GLU A 87 -12.44 -16.21 4.73
N GLU A 88 -11.18 -16.64 4.81
CA GLU A 88 -10.04 -15.73 4.94
C GLU A 88 -9.84 -14.92 3.66
N VAL A 89 -9.89 -15.58 2.50
CA VAL A 89 -9.77 -14.90 1.19
C VAL A 89 -10.88 -13.88 1.00
N THR A 90 -12.13 -14.25 1.28
CA THR A 90 -13.28 -13.36 1.20
C THR A 90 -13.14 -12.16 2.14
N GLY A 91 -12.70 -12.40 3.37
CA GLY A 91 -12.44 -11.32 4.33
C GLY A 91 -11.34 -10.36 3.86
N LEU A 92 -10.28 -10.87 3.25
CA LEU A 92 -9.19 -10.05 2.70
C LEU A 92 -9.66 -9.19 1.52
N MET A 93 -10.47 -9.73 0.61
CA MET A 93 -11.01 -8.97 -0.52
C MET A 93 -11.95 -7.87 -0.05
N ARG A 94 -12.82 -8.14 0.93
CA ARG A 94 -13.68 -7.12 1.55
C ARG A 94 -12.88 -6.03 2.26
N LEU A 95 -11.82 -6.41 2.98
CA LEU A 95 -10.94 -5.45 3.64
C LEU A 95 -10.22 -4.57 2.62
N LEU A 96 -9.77 -5.12 1.50
CA LEU A 96 -9.15 -4.37 0.41
C LEU A 96 -10.12 -3.38 -0.22
N ASP A 97 -11.32 -3.83 -0.59
CA ASP A 97 -12.37 -2.97 -1.14
C ASP A 97 -12.67 -1.79 -0.20
N HIS A 98 -12.92 -2.08 1.08
CA HIS A 98 -13.16 -1.06 2.09
C HIS A 98 -11.97 -0.09 2.22
N THR A 99 -10.74 -0.62 2.24
CA THR A 99 -9.53 0.20 2.37
C THR A 99 -9.36 1.14 1.18
N ILE A 100 -9.58 0.69 -0.05
CA ILE A 100 -9.47 1.57 -1.22
C ILE A 100 -10.57 2.65 -1.16
N ARG A 101 -11.83 2.28 -0.92
CA ARG A 101 -12.95 3.24 -0.84
C ARG A 101 -12.71 4.33 0.21
N SER A 102 -12.36 3.93 1.43
CA SER A 102 -12.25 4.86 2.55
C SER A 102 -11.02 5.77 2.49
N ASN A 103 -10.02 5.46 1.66
CA ASN A 103 -8.78 6.24 1.58
C ASN A 103 -8.54 6.89 0.22
N LEU A 104 -9.38 6.63 -0.79
CA LEU A 104 -9.17 7.16 -2.14
C LEU A 104 -9.11 8.70 -2.18
N ASP A 105 -9.99 9.37 -1.46
CA ASP A 105 -10.02 10.84 -1.42
C ASP A 105 -8.78 11.41 -0.72
N ASP A 106 -8.35 10.77 0.36
CA ASP A 106 -7.12 11.13 1.08
C ASP A 106 -5.88 10.93 0.18
N PHE A 107 -5.78 9.78 -0.51
CA PHE A 107 -4.71 9.52 -1.46
C PHE A 107 -4.69 10.56 -2.59
N HIS A 108 -5.86 10.93 -3.11
CA HIS A 108 -5.95 11.96 -4.14
C HIS A 108 -5.48 13.31 -3.61
N ALA A 109 -5.95 13.74 -2.44
CA ALA A 109 -5.58 15.00 -1.79
C ALA A 109 -4.09 15.07 -1.45
N LYS A 110 -3.49 13.94 -1.05
CA LYS A 110 -2.05 13.80 -0.79
C LYS A 110 -1.20 13.76 -2.06
N GLY A 111 -1.81 13.78 -3.25
CA GLY A 111 -1.10 13.75 -4.53
C GLY A 111 -0.45 12.39 -4.80
N ILE A 112 -1.05 11.31 -4.29
CA ILE A 112 -0.66 9.93 -4.53
C ILE A 112 -1.36 9.43 -5.79
N ARG A 113 -0.60 8.83 -6.71
CA ARG A 113 -1.07 8.12 -7.89
C ARG A 113 -1.14 6.63 -7.60
N LEU A 114 -2.30 6.04 -7.77
CA LEU A 114 -2.47 4.59 -7.61
C LEU A 114 -2.10 3.84 -8.89
N LYS A 115 -1.47 2.69 -8.71
CA LYS A 115 -1.29 1.65 -9.72
C LYS A 115 -1.64 0.30 -9.11
N ILE A 116 -2.18 -0.58 -9.93
CA ILE A 116 -2.47 -1.96 -9.57
C ILE A 116 -1.58 -2.84 -10.45
N LEU A 117 -0.89 -3.80 -9.83
CA LEU A 117 -0.04 -4.79 -10.49
C LEU A 117 -0.62 -6.19 -10.24
N GLY A 118 -0.42 -7.11 -11.17
CA GLY A 118 -0.87 -8.50 -11.09
C GLY A 118 -2.13 -8.79 -11.89
N GLU A 119 -2.57 -10.04 -11.82
CA GLU A 119 -3.63 -10.57 -12.65
C GLU A 119 -5.01 -10.09 -12.17
N ARG A 120 -5.88 -9.73 -13.11
CA ARG A 120 -7.25 -9.28 -12.82
C ARG A 120 -8.26 -10.43 -12.71
N ASP A 121 -7.84 -11.65 -13.04
CA ASP A 121 -8.70 -12.82 -12.93
C ASP A 121 -9.11 -13.07 -11.47
N ARG A 122 -10.27 -13.71 -11.27
CA ARG A 122 -10.83 -14.09 -9.95
C ARG A 122 -11.18 -12.93 -9.00
N LEU A 123 -10.89 -11.69 -9.36
CA LEU A 123 -11.39 -10.51 -8.65
C LEU A 123 -12.85 -10.27 -9.03
N SER A 124 -13.64 -9.80 -8.07
CA SER A 124 -15.05 -9.47 -8.35
C SER A 124 -15.14 -8.23 -9.25
N SER A 125 -16.21 -8.14 -10.04
CA SER A 125 -16.51 -6.97 -10.89
C SER A 125 -16.51 -5.67 -10.10
N GLU A 126 -17.07 -5.69 -8.89
CA GLU A 126 -17.18 -4.50 -8.04
C GLU A 126 -15.81 -3.99 -7.58
N LEU A 127 -14.88 -4.92 -7.28
CA LEU A 127 -13.53 -4.58 -6.90
C LEU A 127 -12.75 -4.05 -8.10
N LEU A 128 -12.89 -4.65 -9.28
CA LEU A 128 -12.29 -4.17 -10.52
C LEU A 128 -12.75 -2.74 -10.85
N ASP A 129 -14.07 -2.48 -10.82
CA ASP A 129 -14.63 -1.15 -11.05
C ASP A 129 -14.15 -0.11 -10.03
N LEU A 130 -13.98 -0.52 -8.77
CA LEU A 130 -13.40 0.34 -7.74
C LEU A 130 -11.93 0.68 -8.06
N MET A 131 -11.14 -0.32 -8.44
CA MET A 131 -9.74 -0.16 -8.78
C MET A 131 -9.56 0.77 -9.99
N ASP A 132 -10.34 0.59 -11.04
CA ASP A 132 -10.24 1.41 -12.24
C ASP A 132 -10.66 2.86 -11.97
N ARG A 133 -11.71 3.10 -11.18
CA ARG A 133 -12.07 4.44 -10.68
C ARG A 133 -10.95 5.08 -9.86
N ALA A 134 -10.31 4.29 -9.01
CA ALA A 134 -9.22 4.77 -8.15
C ALA A 134 -7.98 5.14 -8.96
N ILE A 135 -7.61 4.34 -9.97
CA ILE A 135 -6.54 4.62 -10.91
C ILE A 135 -6.85 5.91 -11.68
N GLU A 136 -8.05 6.01 -12.26
CA GLU A 136 -8.45 7.15 -13.07
C GLU A 136 -8.46 8.46 -12.26
N LYS A 137 -9.05 8.45 -11.06
CA LYS A 137 -9.10 9.62 -10.17
C LYS A 137 -7.71 10.12 -9.79
N THR A 138 -6.74 9.22 -9.68
CA THR A 138 -5.39 9.55 -9.19
C THR A 138 -4.33 9.64 -10.30
N LYS A 139 -4.70 9.47 -11.58
CA LYS A 139 -3.74 9.32 -12.69
C LYS A 139 -2.78 10.49 -12.87
N ASN A 140 -3.22 11.70 -12.56
CA ASN A 140 -2.46 12.94 -12.75
C ASN A 140 -1.61 13.33 -11.53
N ASN A 141 -1.68 12.55 -10.45
CA ASN A 141 -0.94 12.81 -9.23
C ASN A 141 0.55 12.47 -9.40
N LYS A 142 1.43 13.23 -8.73
CA LYS A 142 2.88 13.21 -8.99
C LYS A 142 3.76 13.08 -7.75
N LYS A 143 3.21 13.14 -6.54
CA LYS A 143 4.04 13.14 -5.32
C LYS A 143 4.56 11.76 -4.95
N LEU A 144 3.73 10.73 -5.14
CA LEU A 144 4.08 9.33 -4.90
C LEU A 144 3.28 8.46 -5.88
N THR A 145 3.93 7.48 -6.49
CA THR A 145 3.23 6.36 -7.13
C THR A 145 3.14 5.21 -6.14
N LEU A 146 1.92 4.89 -5.71
CA LEU A 146 1.62 3.75 -4.85
C LEU A 146 1.11 2.59 -5.72
N SER A 147 1.95 1.59 -5.90
CA SER A 147 1.61 0.34 -6.58
C SER A 147 1.13 -0.70 -5.58
N ILE A 148 -0.06 -1.25 -5.80
CA ILE A 148 -0.63 -2.35 -5.02
C ILE A 148 -0.49 -3.61 -5.88
N ALA A 149 0.38 -4.54 -5.47
CA ALA A 149 0.52 -5.84 -6.12
C ALA A 149 -0.55 -6.79 -5.55
N LEU A 150 -1.54 -7.09 -6.38
CA LEU A 150 -2.71 -7.89 -6.06
C LEU A 150 -2.82 -9.05 -7.04
N ASN A 151 -3.08 -10.26 -6.53
CA ASN A 151 -3.05 -11.48 -7.33
C ASN A 151 -1.76 -11.54 -8.16
N TYR A 152 -0.65 -11.18 -7.52
CA TYR A 152 0.62 -10.96 -8.17
C TYR A 152 1.56 -12.14 -7.95
N GLY A 153 2.13 -12.65 -9.05
CA GLY A 153 3.24 -13.59 -9.03
C GLY A 153 4.31 -13.10 -10.00
N GLY A 154 5.52 -12.82 -9.50
CA GLY A 154 6.59 -12.27 -10.35
C GLY A 154 7.03 -13.20 -11.49
N ARG A 155 6.87 -14.52 -11.32
CA ARG A 155 7.09 -15.47 -12.43
C ARG A 155 6.00 -15.36 -13.50
N THR A 156 4.75 -15.17 -13.10
CA THR A 156 3.65 -15.01 -14.05
C THR A 156 3.81 -13.70 -14.82
N GLU A 157 4.11 -12.60 -14.13
CA GLU A 157 4.31 -11.29 -14.77
C GLU A 157 5.45 -11.30 -15.80
N ILE A 158 6.51 -12.11 -15.62
CA ILE A 158 7.60 -12.22 -16.61
C ILE A 158 7.17 -12.94 -17.90
N VAL A 159 6.16 -13.79 -17.83
CA VAL A 159 5.73 -14.65 -18.95
C VAL A 159 4.59 -14.00 -19.77
N GLU A 160 3.87 -13.06 -19.18
CA GLU A 160 2.82 -12.25 -19.83
C GLU A 160 3.38 -11.08 -20.65
#